data_AF-A0A955TCC3-F1
#
_entry.id   AF-A0A955TCC3-F1
#
_cell.length_a   1.000
_cell.length_b   1.000
_cell.length_c   1.000
_cell.angle_alpha   90.00
_cell.angle_beta   90.00
_cell.angle_gamma   90.00
#
_symmetry.space_group_name_H-M   'P 1'
#
loop_
_entity.id
_entity.type
_entity.pdbx_description
1 polymer ?
#
loop_
_entity_poly.entity_id
_entity_poly.type
_entity_poly.pdbx_seq_one_letter_code
_entity_poly.pdbx_strand_id
1 'polypeptide(L)'
;QPIKTVTDIPLGLQKFAGGVEQSLNRRGSGNPSEPQPPSGLIHARAKRELAVQLGVDPYSDNQALQDALETVAANKNRGRLAGQIGSLFTPGAVGLALSAAQVNKTIQDRLVNLSPAEIRQRNVANLIQLDCDRALITSFMDHPVYTPTIQSIMVDSMAGLSEVANIREFLKAIVQAPKLEIALYFQTQIQMAHAYHVKVDRLKSLSLLETTPCFLNSEGKLVVFLPVDYLYWNERLHRGLTVLKEAVGVEGGQLWITGRITERAEQELLAEGIEVYDRALYRLWGN
;
A
#
# COMPACT_ATOMS: atom_id res chain seq x y z
N GLN A 1 -50.01 -2.79 13.02
CA GLN A 1 -48.81 -2.87 13.87
C GLN A 1 -47.59 -2.86 12.97
N PRO A 2 -46.65 -1.92 13.11
CA PRO A 2 -45.35 -2.03 12.47
C PRO A 2 -44.21 -2.27 13.49
N ILE A 3 -43.24 -3.02 12.99
CA ILE A 3 -42.09 -3.63 13.63
C ILE A 3 -41.07 -2.56 14.07
N LYS A 4 -40.55 -2.68 15.29
CA LYS A 4 -39.40 -1.91 15.77
C LYS A 4 -38.12 -2.49 15.16
N THR A 5 -37.44 -1.68 14.35
CA THR A 5 -36.07 -1.95 13.89
C THR A 5 -35.09 -1.70 15.03
N VAL A 6 -34.24 -2.69 15.30
CA VAL A 6 -33.08 -2.59 16.18
C VAL A 6 -31.97 -1.86 15.44
N THR A 7 -31.58 -0.68 15.93
CA THR A 7 -30.37 0.04 15.52
C THR A 7 -29.25 -0.27 16.50
N ASP A 8 -28.51 -1.35 16.24
CA ASP A 8 -27.21 -1.58 16.88
C ASP A 8 -26.13 -0.83 16.09
N ILE A 9 -25.82 0.37 16.56
CA ILE A 9 -24.63 1.13 16.13
C ILE A 9 -23.45 0.59 16.94
N PRO A 10 -22.34 0.14 16.30
CA PRO A 10 -21.17 -0.35 17.02
C PRO A 10 -20.63 0.68 18.02
N LEU A 11 -20.44 0.23 19.27
CA LEU A 11 -19.97 1.00 20.44
C LEU A 11 -18.68 1.82 20.21
N GLY A 12 -17.91 1.54 19.15
CA GLY A 12 -16.72 2.30 18.77
C GLY A 12 -16.99 3.73 18.26
N LEU A 13 -18.19 4.01 17.75
CA LEU A 13 -18.54 5.34 17.19
C LEU A 13 -19.00 6.35 18.24
N GLN A 14 -19.50 5.91 19.40
CA GLN A 14 -19.97 6.80 20.46
C GLN A 14 -18.85 7.58 21.16
N LYS A 15 -17.63 7.02 21.22
CA LYS A 15 -16.46 7.68 21.82
C LYS A 15 -15.97 8.89 21.02
N PHE A 16 -16.32 8.98 19.73
CA PHE A 16 -15.92 10.09 18.85
C PHE A 16 -16.88 11.29 18.92
N ALA A 17 -18.17 11.08 19.18
CA ALA A 17 -19.14 12.17 19.28
C ALA A 17 -18.92 13.07 20.52
N GLY A 18 -18.55 12.47 21.66
CA GLY A 18 -18.32 13.22 22.90
C GLY A 18 -17.09 14.14 22.88
N GLY A 19 -16.11 13.87 22.02
CA GLY A 19 -14.91 14.71 21.85
C GLY A 19 -15.16 15.99 21.04
N VAL A 20 -16.17 15.97 20.17
CA VAL A 20 -16.53 17.12 19.32
C VAL A 20 -17.45 18.10 20.06
N GLU A 21 -18.32 17.64 20.96
CA GLU A 21 -19.14 18.54 21.78
C GLU A 21 -18.33 19.32 22.82
N GLN A 22 -17.29 18.71 23.41
CA GLN A 22 -16.45 19.39 24.40
C GLN A 22 -15.61 20.54 23.82
N SER A 23 -15.32 20.52 22.52
CA SER A 23 -14.59 21.61 21.84
C SER A 23 -15.49 22.79 21.45
N LEU A 24 -16.80 22.59 21.35
CA LEU A 24 -17.77 23.64 21.00
C LEU A 24 -18.15 24.53 22.20
N ASN A 25 -17.97 24.06 23.43
CA ASN A 25 -18.41 24.77 24.64
C ASN A 25 -17.39 25.78 25.22
N ARG A 26 -16.23 25.99 24.58
CA ARG A 26 -15.27 27.05 24.93
C ARG A 26 -15.37 28.22 23.94
N ARG A 27 -16.43 29.01 24.02
CA ARG A 27 -16.49 30.35 23.39
C ARG A 27 -16.76 31.42 24.45
N GLY A 28 -15.68 32.00 24.96
CA GLY A 28 -15.69 33.21 25.79
C GLY A 28 -14.61 34.18 25.30
N SER A 29 -15.06 35.28 24.67
CA SER A 29 -14.44 36.59 24.43
C SER A 29 -12.90 36.71 24.28
N GLY A 30 -12.46 37.09 23.07
CA GLY A 30 -11.13 37.69 22.82
C GLY A 30 -10.56 37.38 21.42
N ASN A 31 -10.35 38.42 20.60
CA ASN A 31 -9.69 38.53 19.27
C ASN A 31 -9.48 37.28 18.38
N PRO A 32 -9.81 37.33 17.06
CA PRO A 32 -9.61 36.21 16.15
C PRO A 32 -8.14 36.09 15.74
N SER A 33 -7.32 35.54 16.62
CA SER A 33 -6.09 34.85 16.18
C SER A 33 -6.51 33.47 15.70
N GLU A 34 -6.05 33.07 14.50
CA GLU A 34 -6.22 31.70 14.02
C GLU A 34 -5.87 30.70 15.13
N PRO A 35 -6.74 29.72 15.40
CA PRO A 35 -6.45 28.73 16.43
C PRO A 35 -5.18 27.97 16.05
N GLN A 36 -4.10 28.23 16.79
CA GLN A 36 -2.85 27.50 16.63
C GLN A 36 -3.06 26.05 17.08
N PRO A 37 -2.63 25.06 16.29
CA PRO A 37 -2.75 23.68 16.69
C PRO A 37 -1.98 23.43 18.00
N PRO A 38 -2.48 22.58 18.91
CA PRO A 38 -1.76 22.24 20.13
C PRO A 38 -0.36 21.71 19.81
N SER A 39 0.64 22.08 20.61
CA SER A 39 2.07 21.81 20.37
C SER A 39 2.39 20.36 20.03
N GLY A 40 1.73 19.39 20.68
CA GLY A 40 1.89 17.96 20.39
C GLY A 40 1.53 17.57 18.94
N LEU A 41 0.53 18.21 18.33
CA LEU A 41 0.19 17.97 16.92
C LEU A 41 1.23 18.58 15.96
N ILE A 42 1.83 19.71 16.33
CA ILE A 42 2.92 20.33 15.56
C ILE A 42 4.14 19.40 15.54
N HIS A 43 4.52 18.83 16.69
CA HIS A 43 5.63 17.87 16.77
C HIS A 43 5.36 16.61 15.95
N ALA A 44 4.15 16.05 16.03
CA ALA A 44 3.76 14.88 15.23
C ALA A 44 3.75 15.16 13.72
N ARG A 45 3.36 16.36 13.28
CA ARG A 45 3.45 16.75 11.87
C ARG A 45 4.90 16.93 11.42
N ALA A 46 5.71 17.64 12.19
CA ALA A 46 7.13 17.87 11.88
C ALA A 46 7.91 16.55 11.74
N LYS A 47 7.61 15.56 12.60
CA LYS A 47 8.17 14.22 12.51
C LYS A 47 7.83 13.53 11.19
N ARG A 48 6.56 13.60 10.77
CA ARG A 48 6.08 13.00 9.51
C ARG A 48 6.66 13.70 8.29
N GLU A 49 6.74 15.02 8.33
CA GLU A 49 7.38 15.82 7.29
C GLU A 49 8.86 15.42 7.11
N LEU A 50 9.59 15.29 8.21
CA LEU A 50 10.98 14.85 8.18
C LEU A 50 11.12 13.41 7.66
N ALA A 51 10.28 12.49 8.12
CA ALA A 51 10.29 11.11 7.65
C ALA A 51 10.10 11.02 6.13
N VAL A 52 9.11 11.75 5.60
CA VAL A 52 8.86 11.83 4.15
C VAL A 52 10.02 12.48 3.40
N GLN A 53 10.62 13.55 3.93
CA GLN A 53 11.82 14.19 3.34
C GLN A 53 13.01 13.23 3.27
N LEU A 54 13.14 12.33 4.23
CA LEU A 54 14.20 11.33 4.31
C LEU A 54 13.88 10.05 3.55
N GLY A 55 12.67 9.94 2.97
CA GLY A 55 12.22 8.77 2.22
C GLY A 55 12.00 7.55 3.13
N VAL A 56 11.40 7.73 4.31
CA VAL A 56 11.19 6.66 5.30
C VAL A 56 9.76 6.65 5.80
N ASP A 57 9.28 5.47 6.21
CA ASP A 57 7.93 5.35 6.75
C ASP A 57 7.81 6.08 8.11
N PRO A 58 6.99 7.14 8.23
CA PRO A 58 6.76 7.81 9.51
C PRO A 58 6.17 6.91 10.60
N TYR A 59 5.54 5.80 10.19
CA TYR A 59 4.86 4.86 11.07
C TYR A 59 5.63 3.53 11.21
N SER A 60 6.92 3.51 10.86
CA SER A 60 7.77 2.34 11.06
C SER A 60 7.88 1.95 12.54
N ASP A 61 7.81 0.64 12.84
CA ASP A 61 8.01 0.08 14.19
C ASP A 61 9.48 0.09 14.64
N ASN A 62 10.40 0.60 13.84
CA ASN A 62 11.81 0.70 14.20
C ASN A 62 12.05 1.81 15.22
N GLN A 63 12.30 1.40 16.45
CA GLN A 63 12.52 2.33 17.56
C GLN A 63 13.70 3.27 17.31
N ALA A 64 14.82 2.78 16.75
CA ALA A 64 15.97 3.63 16.46
C ALA A 64 15.65 4.72 15.42
N LEU A 65 14.83 4.39 14.41
CA LEU A 65 14.32 5.37 13.46
C LEU A 65 13.36 6.36 14.14
N GLN A 66 12.43 5.86 14.97
CA GLN A 66 11.46 6.70 15.68
C GLN A 66 12.15 7.69 16.64
N ASP A 67 13.17 7.26 17.36
CA ASP A 67 13.97 8.08 18.29
C ASP A 67 14.78 9.12 17.54
N ALA A 68 15.39 8.73 16.42
CA ALA A 68 16.13 9.66 15.57
C ALA A 68 15.20 10.75 15.03
N LEU A 69 14.05 10.37 14.45
CA LEU A 69 13.06 11.30 13.93
C LEU A 69 12.51 12.25 15.01
N GLU A 70 12.23 11.75 16.22
CA GLU A 70 11.78 12.56 17.37
C GLU A 70 12.85 13.58 17.77
N THR A 71 14.10 13.13 17.88
CA THR A 71 15.23 13.99 18.25
C THR A 71 15.45 15.11 17.24
N VAL A 72 15.29 14.84 15.94
CA VAL A 72 15.42 15.88 14.91
C VAL A 72 14.22 16.82 14.94
N ALA A 73 12.99 16.29 15.05
CA ALA A 73 11.79 17.12 15.05
C ALA A 73 11.74 18.07 16.26
N ALA A 74 12.32 17.68 17.39
CA ALA A 74 12.43 18.50 18.60
C ALA A 74 13.55 19.57 18.54
N ASN A 75 14.57 19.40 17.68
CA ASN A 75 15.76 20.25 17.65
C ASN A 75 15.88 21.08 16.36
N LYS A 76 16.26 22.36 16.47
CA LYS A 76 16.45 23.24 15.29
C LYS A 76 17.67 22.90 14.41
N ASN A 77 18.51 21.91 14.78
CA ASN A 77 19.82 21.67 14.14
C ASN A 77 19.80 20.53 13.11
N ARG A 78 19.25 20.82 11.92
CA ARG A 78 19.00 19.86 10.83
C ARG A 78 20.26 19.14 10.29
N GLY A 79 21.46 19.70 10.44
CA GLY A 79 22.68 19.21 9.77
C GLY A 79 23.36 17.97 10.38
N ARG A 80 23.48 17.87 11.72
CA ARG A 80 24.17 16.75 12.39
C ARG A 80 23.33 15.46 12.42
N LEU A 81 22.01 15.62 12.31
CA LEU A 81 21.03 14.56 12.48
C LEU A 81 20.73 13.81 11.16
N ALA A 82 20.86 14.46 10.01
CA ALA A 82 20.79 13.80 8.70
C ALA A 82 21.86 12.69 8.55
N GLY A 83 23.07 12.91 9.10
CA GLY A 83 24.12 11.90 9.12
C GLY A 83 23.82 10.69 10.02
N GLN A 84 23.12 10.89 11.15
CA GLN A 84 22.68 9.80 12.04
C GLN A 84 21.60 8.94 11.38
N ILE A 85 20.61 9.56 10.73
CA ILE A 85 19.54 8.82 10.06
C ILE A 85 20.10 8.05 8.86
N GLY A 86 21.02 8.64 8.08
CA GLY A 86 21.74 7.93 7.02
C GLY A 86 22.44 6.64 7.49
N SER A 87 22.98 6.63 8.71
CA SER A 87 23.65 5.46 9.29
C SER A 87 22.70 4.34 9.76
N LEU A 88 21.41 4.64 9.96
CA LEU A 88 20.38 3.66 10.30
C LEU A 88 19.93 2.82 9.08
N PHE A 89 20.24 3.28 7.86
CA PHE A 89 19.99 2.53 6.62
C PHE A 89 21.17 1.61 6.28
N THR A 90 21.41 0.63 7.15
CA THR A 90 22.21 -0.53 6.77
C THR A 90 21.31 -1.55 6.06
N PRO A 91 21.74 -2.19 4.96
CA PRO A 91 20.99 -3.29 4.35
C PRO A 91 20.70 -4.36 5.42
N GLY A 92 19.42 -4.59 5.73
CA GLY A 92 18.97 -5.52 6.78
C GLY A 92 18.45 -4.87 8.07
N ALA A 93 18.60 -3.56 8.26
CA ALA A 93 17.93 -2.83 9.33
C ALA A 93 16.46 -2.56 8.95
N VAL A 94 15.55 -2.75 9.90
CA VAL A 94 14.07 -2.68 9.74
C VAL A 94 13.61 -1.24 9.50
N GLY A 95 14.08 -0.55 8.46
CA GLY A 95 13.59 0.76 8.06
C GLY A 95 12.95 0.64 6.69
N LEU A 96 11.63 0.78 6.59
CA LEU A 96 10.96 0.85 5.28
C LEU A 96 11.44 2.11 4.56
N ALA A 97 12.30 1.93 3.56
CA ALA A 97 12.64 2.97 2.61
C ALA A 97 11.43 3.21 1.70
N LEU A 98 10.87 4.41 1.75
CA LEU A 98 9.85 4.88 0.82
C LEU A 98 10.55 5.39 -0.43
N SER A 99 10.69 4.53 -1.44
CA SER A 99 11.17 5.00 -2.74
C SER A 99 10.14 5.93 -3.39
N ALA A 100 10.59 6.93 -4.16
CA ALA A 100 9.72 7.83 -4.91
C ALA A 100 8.82 7.07 -5.92
N ALA A 101 9.26 5.89 -6.38
CA ALA A 101 8.46 5.01 -7.22
C ALA A 101 7.28 4.37 -6.46
N GLN A 102 7.43 4.16 -5.15
CA GLN A 102 6.40 3.55 -4.30
C GLN A 102 5.44 4.59 -3.69
N VAL A 103 5.85 5.85 -3.53
CA VAL A 103 5.05 6.87 -2.86
C VAL A 103 4.97 8.14 -3.70
N ASN A 104 3.85 8.31 -4.41
CA ASN A 104 3.58 9.52 -5.19
C ASN A 104 3.38 10.75 -4.29
N LYS A 105 3.45 11.95 -4.87
CA LYS A 105 3.31 13.22 -4.13
C LYS A 105 2.00 13.30 -3.33
N THR A 106 0.90 12.77 -3.86
CA THR A 106 -0.38 12.77 -3.18
C THR A 106 -0.36 11.92 -1.90
N ILE A 107 0.28 10.75 -1.92
CA ILE A 107 0.46 9.94 -0.72
C ILE A 107 1.40 10.65 0.26
N GLN A 108 2.52 11.23 -0.22
CA GLN A 108 3.42 12.01 0.63
C GLN A 108 2.68 13.16 1.34
N ASP A 109 1.90 13.94 0.60
CA ASP A 109 1.10 15.04 1.15
C ASP A 109 0.08 14.53 2.19
N ARG A 110 -0.55 13.37 1.96
CA ARG A 110 -1.45 12.74 2.95
C ARG A 110 -0.69 12.32 4.20
N LEU A 111 0.46 11.66 4.07
CA LEU A 111 1.28 11.21 5.19
C LEU A 111 1.74 12.38 6.06
N VAL A 112 2.06 13.53 5.46
CA VAL A 112 2.47 14.74 6.19
C VAL A 112 1.28 15.45 6.84
N ASN A 113 0.17 15.59 6.13
CA ASN A 113 -0.90 16.52 6.55
C ASN A 113 -2.05 15.85 7.31
N LEU A 114 -2.26 14.53 7.19
CA LEU A 114 -3.39 13.82 7.82
C LEU A 114 -2.93 12.97 9.01
N SER A 115 -3.62 13.06 10.13
CA SER A 115 -3.41 12.14 11.26
C SER A 115 -3.64 10.67 10.86
N PRO A 116 -3.13 9.69 11.63
CA PRO A 116 -3.38 8.26 11.37
C PRO A 116 -4.87 7.92 11.29
N ALA A 117 -5.70 8.56 12.12
CA ALA A 117 -7.15 8.36 12.13
C ALA A 117 -7.80 8.89 10.83
N GLU A 118 -7.38 10.05 10.33
CA GLU A 118 -7.86 10.61 9.07
C GLU A 118 -7.39 9.78 7.86
N ILE A 119 -6.15 9.27 7.89
CA ILE A 119 -5.65 8.32 6.89
C ILE A 119 -6.52 7.06 6.87
N ARG A 120 -6.77 6.47 8.04
CA ARG A 120 -7.62 5.28 8.16
C ARG A 120 -9.03 5.54 7.65
N GLN A 121 -9.65 6.66 8.03
CA GLN A 121 -10.98 7.04 7.56
C GLN A 121 -11.03 7.16 6.03
N ARG A 122 -10.02 7.80 5.43
CA ARG A 122 -9.93 7.93 3.97
C ARG A 122 -9.74 6.58 3.29
N ASN A 123 -8.88 5.73 3.82
CA ASN A 123 -8.63 4.39 3.28
C ASN A 123 -9.90 3.52 3.33
N VAL A 124 -10.63 3.55 4.45
CA VAL A 124 -11.93 2.88 4.59
C VAL A 124 -12.94 3.41 3.58
N ALA A 125 -13.03 4.74 3.41
CA ALA A 125 -13.96 5.33 2.45
C ALA A 125 -13.67 4.89 1.01
N ASN A 126 -12.40 4.86 0.60
CA ASN A 126 -12.00 4.38 -0.73
C ASN A 126 -12.32 2.89 -0.93
N LEU A 127 -12.07 2.04 0.07
CA LEU A 127 -12.40 0.62 -0.03
C LEU A 127 -13.91 0.37 -0.08
N ILE A 128 -14.72 1.18 0.63
CA ILE A 128 -16.18 1.15 0.50
C ILE A 128 -16.62 1.54 -0.91
N GLN A 129 -15.98 2.54 -1.52
CA GLN A 129 -16.28 2.93 -2.92
C GLN A 129 -15.94 1.84 -3.93
N LEU A 130 -14.98 0.96 -3.61
CA LEU A 130 -14.63 -0.23 -4.40
C LEU A 130 -15.55 -1.43 -4.14
N ASP A 131 -16.59 -1.26 -3.31
CA ASP A 131 -17.52 -2.32 -2.91
C ASP A 131 -16.80 -3.49 -2.22
N CYS A 132 -15.74 -3.20 -1.46
CA CYS A 132 -15.06 -4.21 -0.65
C CYS A 132 -15.93 -4.63 0.55
N ASP A 133 -15.87 -5.93 0.89
CA ASP A 133 -16.55 -6.48 2.05
C ASP A 133 -16.08 -5.80 3.35
N ARG A 134 -17.03 -5.41 4.21
CA ARG A 134 -16.74 -4.67 5.45
C ARG A 134 -15.90 -5.45 6.45
N ALA A 135 -16.04 -6.77 6.51
CA ALA A 135 -15.22 -7.60 7.37
C ALA A 135 -13.78 -7.62 6.85
N LEU A 136 -13.58 -7.75 5.53
CA LEU A 136 -12.25 -7.64 4.92
C LEU A 136 -11.61 -6.27 5.11
N ILE A 137 -12.37 -5.17 4.98
CA ILE A 137 -11.88 -3.81 5.27
C ILE A 137 -11.40 -3.72 6.72
N THR A 138 -12.19 -4.22 7.67
CA THR A 138 -11.84 -4.20 9.10
C THR A 138 -10.58 -5.03 9.35
N SER A 139 -10.54 -6.26 8.85
CA SER A 139 -9.37 -7.14 8.94
C SER A 139 -8.13 -6.45 8.38
N PHE A 140 -8.19 -5.84 7.19
CA PHE A 140 -7.04 -5.15 6.60
C PHE A 140 -6.58 -3.93 7.40
N MET A 141 -7.52 -3.11 7.88
CA MET A 141 -7.21 -1.89 8.62
C MET A 141 -6.66 -2.16 10.03
N ASP A 142 -7.04 -3.28 10.64
CA ASP A 142 -6.57 -3.68 11.97
C ASP A 142 -5.38 -4.66 11.92
N HIS A 143 -4.94 -5.03 10.72
CA HIS A 143 -3.90 -6.03 10.54
C HIS A 143 -2.52 -5.48 10.98
N PRO A 144 -1.80 -6.16 11.90
CA PRO A 144 -0.65 -5.59 12.60
C PRO A 144 0.58 -5.33 11.72
N VAL A 145 0.73 -6.05 10.61
CA VAL A 145 1.90 -5.88 9.70
C VAL A 145 1.78 -4.66 8.78
N TYR A 146 0.60 -4.04 8.70
CA TYR A 146 0.31 -2.98 7.75
C TYR A 146 0.36 -1.61 8.44
N THR A 147 1.42 -0.85 8.19
CA THR A 147 1.49 0.55 8.63
C THR A 147 0.46 1.40 7.85
N PRO A 148 0.03 2.57 8.39
CA PRO A 148 -0.83 3.48 7.65
C PRO A 148 -0.24 3.89 6.28
N THR A 149 1.08 3.86 6.13
CA THR A 149 1.76 4.12 4.86
C THR A 149 1.51 3.00 3.86
N ILE A 150 1.76 1.73 4.24
CA ILE A 150 1.49 0.58 3.35
C ILE A 150 0.00 0.54 2.98
N GLN A 151 -0.89 0.72 3.96
CA GLN A 151 -2.34 0.77 3.73
C GLN A 151 -2.71 1.84 2.69
N SER A 152 -2.16 3.05 2.85
CA SER A 152 -2.41 4.16 1.92
C SER A 152 -1.96 3.85 0.51
N ILE A 153 -0.78 3.26 0.34
CA ILE A 153 -0.22 2.89 -0.98
C ILE A 153 -1.09 1.84 -1.66
N MET A 154 -1.47 0.80 -0.93
CA MET A 154 -2.28 -0.29 -1.47
C MET A 154 -3.68 0.19 -1.85
N VAL A 155 -4.34 0.96 -0.98
CA VAL A 155 -5.68 1.50 -1.25
C VAL A 155 -5.67 2.49 -2.40
N ASP A 156 -4.65 3.36 -2.50
CA ASP A 156 -4.50 4.29 -3.64
C ASP A 156 -4.32 3.51 -4.96
N SER A 157 -3.53 2.44 -4.93
CA SER A 157 -3.32 1.58 -6.11
C SER A 157 -4.57 0.81 -6.51
N MET A 158 -5.32 0.27 -5.54
CA MET A 158 -6.62 -0.37 -5.81
C MET A 158 -7.64 0.64 -6.35
N ALA A 159 -7.66 1.86 -5.82
CA ALA A 159 -8.55 2.92 -6.30
C ALA A 159 -8.22 3.35 -7.74
N GLY A 160 -6.92 3.38 -8.10
CA GLY A 160 -6.45 3.60 -9.47
C GLY A 160 -6.80 2.44 -10.43
N LEU A 161 -7.26 1.32 -9.89
CA LEU A 161 -7.72 0.13 -10.63
C LEU A 161 -9.23 -0.09 -10.46
N SER A 162 -9.99 0.94 -10.10
CA SER A 162 -11.44 0.84 -9.84
C SER A 162 -12.26 0.35 -11.04
N GLU A 163 -11.78 0.57 -12.27
CA GLU A 163 -12.39 0.09 -13.51
C GLU A 163 -12.09 -1.40 -13.80
N VAL A 164 -11.14 -1.99 -13.06
CA VAL A 164 -10.79 -3.41 -13.21
C VAL A 164 -11.81 -4.26 -12.47
N ALA A 165 -12.56 -5.06 -13.23
CA ALA A 165 -13.56 -5.96 -12.66
C ALA A 165 -12.93 -6.88 -11.60
N ASN A 166 -13.62 -7.03 -10.47
CA ASN A 166 -13.22 -7.87 -9.34
C ASN A 166 -11.91 -7.47 -8.62
N ILE A 167 -11.41 -6.23 -8.80
CA ILE A 167 -10.20 -5.77 -8.09
C ILE A 167 -10.27 -5.94 -6.56
N ARG A 168 -11.46 -5.78 -5.98
CA ARG A 168 -11.74 -5.98 -4.54
C ARG A 168 -11.39 -7.38 -4.03
N GLU A 169 -11.39 -8.39 -4.90
CA GLU A 169 -11.07 -9.76 -4.52
C GLU A 169 -9.64 -9.90 -4.01
N PHE A 170 -8.71 -9.06 -4.50
CA PHE A 170 -7.33 -9.10 -4.04
C PHE A 170 -7.19 -8.81 -2.54
N LEU A 171 -8.14 -8.08 -1.95
CA LEU A 171 -8.15 -7.83 -0.50
C LEU A 171 -8.19 -9.13 0.30
N LYS A 172 -8.78 -10.21 -0.25
CA LYS A 172 -8.80 -11.55 0.37
C LYS A 172 -7.40 -12.14 0.56
N ALA A 173 -6.47 -11.88 -0.36
CA ALA A 173 -5.07 -12.30 -0.22
C ALA A 173 -4.29 -11.37 0.71
N ILE A 174 -4.51 -10.06 0.59
CA ILE A 174 -3.82 -9.02 1.37
C ILE A 174 -4.02 -9.25 2.88
N VAL A 175 -5.24 -9.54 3.32
CA VAL A 175 -5.53 -9.75 4.76
C VAL A 175 -4.87 -11.01 5.35
N GLN A 176 -4.29 -11.88 4.52
CA GLN A 176 -3.65 -13.13 4.96
C GLN A 176 -2.12 -13.01 5.09
N ALA A 177 -1.55 -11.82 4.93
CA ALA A 177 -0.10 -11.62 4.98
C ALA A 177 0.48 -11.94 6.37
N PRO A 178 1.27 -13.01 6.54
CA PRO A 178 1.73 -13.44 7.87
C PRO A 178 2.85 -12.56 8.44
N LYS A 179 3.54 -11.80 7.59
CA LYS A 179 4.69 -10.97 7.93
C LYS A 179 4.84 -9.80 6.96
N LEU A 180 5.60 -8.79 7.39
CA LEU A 180 5.87 -7.58 6.62
C LEU A 180 6.40 -7.87 5.20
N GLU A 181 7.26 -8.87 5.04
CA GLU A 181 7.79 -9.27 3.72
C GLU A 181 6.67 -9.62 2.72
N ILE A 182 5.66 -10.37 3.16
CA ILE A 182 4.52 -10.74 2.31
C ILE A 182 3.59 -9.54 2.08
N ALA A 183 3.46 -8.65 3.05
CA ALA A 183 2.73 -7.40 2.87
C ALA A 183 3.36 -6.48 1.82
N LEU A 184 4.70 -6.34 1.84
CA LEU A 184 5.45 -5.58 0.83
C LEU A 184 5.42 -6.25 -0.54
N TYR A 185 5.40 -7.58 -0.58
CA TYR A 185 5.18 -8.33 -1.81
C TYR A 185 3.82 -7.99 -2.43
N PHE A 186 2.72 -8.04 -1.67
CA PHE A 186 1.40 -7.63 -2.16
C PHE A 186 1.32 -6.15 -2.51
N GLN A 187 1.95 -5.27 -1.74
CA GLN A 187 2.04 -3.85 -2.07
C GLN A 187 2.71 -3.65 -3.42
N THR A 188 3.86 -4.29 -3.64
CA THR A 188 4.61 -4.16 -4.91
C THR A 188 3.80 -4.73 -6.07
N GLN A 189 3.10 -5.86 -5.88
CA GLN A 189 2.20 -6.42 -6.89
C GLN A 189 1.12 -5.43 -7.33
N ILE A 190 0.37 -4.84 -6.39
CA ILE A 190 -0.73 -3.94 -6.75
C ILE A 190 -0.22 -2.63 -7.39
N GLN A 191 0.95 -2.17 -6.96
CA GLN A 191 1.59 -1.01 -7.55
C GLN A 191 2.07 -1.27 -8.98
N MET A 192 2.65 -2.44 -9.25
CA MET A 192 3.02 -2.85 -10.61
C MET A 192 1.78 -2.96 -11.50
N ALA A 193 0.69 -3.55 -11.00
CA ALA A 193 -0.57 -3.64 -11.72
C ALA A 193 -1.16 -2.26 -12.06
N HIS A 194 -1.18 -1.34 -11.10
CA HIS A 194 -1.63 0.03 -11.31
C HIS A 194 -0.75 0.78 -12.33
N ALA A 195 0.57 0.67 -12.20
CA ALA A 195 1.50 1.31 -13.14
C ALA A 195 1.36 0.75 -14.56
N TYR A 196 1.21 -0.57 -14.70
CA TYR A 196 0.94 -1.22 -15.98
C TYR A 196 -0.38 -0.71 -16.59
N HIS A 197 -1.46 -0.70 -15.80
CA HIS A 197 -2.78 -0.23 -16.23
C HIS A 197 -2.75 1.20 -16.79
N VAL A 198 -1.89 2.06 -16.22
CA VAL A 198 -1.77 3.47 -16.63
C VAL A 198 -0.84 3.64 -17.84
N LYS A 199 0.27 2.91 -17.92
CA LYS A 199 1.38 3.21 -18.84
C LYS A 199 1.58 2.22 -19.97
N VAL A 200 1.13 0.98 -19.82
CA VAL A 200 1.41 -0.10 -20.78
C VAL A 200 0.12 -0.48 -21.51
N ASP A 201 -0.84 -1.08 -20.81
CA ASP A 201 -2.13 -1.45 -21.37
C ASP A 201 -3.18 -1.56 -20.24
N ARG A 202 -4.45 -1.35 -20.58
CA ARG A 202 -5.56 -1.35 -19.62
C ARG A 202 -5.89 -2.76 -19.17
N LEU A 203 -5.69 -3.03 -17.88
CA LEU A 203 -6.27 -4.19 -17.19
C LEU A 203 -7.82 -4.09 -17.19
N LYS A 204 -8.50 -5.21 -17.38
CA LYS A 204 -9.97 -5.30 -17.48
C LYS A 204 -10.60 -6.09 -16.36
N SER A 205 -9.99 -7.20 -15.95
CA SER A 205 -10.49 -8.03 -14.87
C SER A 205 -9.35 -8.62 -14.07
N LEU A 206 -9.69 -8.99 -12.83
CA LEU A 206 -8.86 -9.78 -11.94
C LEU A 206 -9.59 -11.09 -11.62
N SER A 207 -8.85 -12.19 -11.64
CA SER A 207 -9.19 -13.42 -10.91
C SER A 207 -8.13 -13.66 -9.84
N LEU A 208 -8.56 -14.18 -8.68
CA LEU A 208 -7.65 -14.53 -7.61
C LEU A 208 -7.48 -16.05 -7.59
N LEU A 209 -6.28 -16.53 -7.92
CA LEU A 209 -5.92 -17.93 -7.83
C LEU A 209 -5.10 -18.16 -6.56
N GLU A 210 -5.72 -18.78 -5.56
CA GLU A 210 -5.20 -18.82 -4.18
C GLU A 210 -4.91 -17.40 -3.66
N THR A 211 -3.64 -17.00 -3.60
CA THR A 211 -3.20 -15.66 -3.21
C THR A 211 -2.61 -14.85 -4.37
N THR A 212 -2.61 -15.40 -5.58
CA THR A 212 -1.97 -14.79 -6.76
C THR A 212 -3.02 -14.06 -7.60
N PRO A 213 -2.96 -12.71 -7.68
CA PRO A 213 -3.83 -11.96 -8.56
C PRO A 213 -3.41 -12.18 -10.02
N CYS A 214 -4.34 -12.65 -10.84
CA CYS A 214 -4.18 -12.87 -12.27
C CYS A 214 -5.04 -11.84 -12.99
N PHE A 215 -4.44 -11.02 -13.85
CA PHE A 215 -5.18 -9.99 -14.57
C PHE A 215 -5.36 -10.39 -16.03
N LEU A 216 -6.46 -9.94 -16.63
CA LEU A 216 -6.59 -9.89 -18.09
C LEU A 216 -6.49 -8.44 -18.54
N ASN A 217 -5.72 -8.20 -19.59
CA ASN A 217 -5.61 -6.89 -20.23
C ASN A 217 -6.76 -6.64 -21.22
N SER A 218 -6.67 -5.55 -21.99
CA SER A 218 -7.73 -5.13 -22.92
C SER A 218 -7.90 -6.07 -24.10
N GLU A 219 -6.86 -6.85 -24.41
CA GLU A 219 -6.81 -7.87 -25.46
C GLU A 219 -7.16 -9.28 -24.95
N GLY A 220 -7.47 -9.43 -23.66
CA GLY A 220 -7.73 -10.73 -23.04
C GLY A 220 -6.47 -11.56 -22.76
N LYS A 221 -5.27 -10.97 -22.91
CA LYS A 221 -3.99 -11.59 -22.54
C LYS A 221 -3.84 -11.58 -21.02
N LEU A 222 -3.38 -12.70 -20.47
CA LEU A 222 -3.00 -12.83 -19.07
C LEU A 222 -1.81 -11.93 -18.74
N VAL A 223 -1.89 -11.22 -17.62
CA VAL A 223 -0.80 -10.43 -17.05
C VAL A 223 -0.66 -10.76 -15.56
N VAL A 224 0.52 -11.23 -15.17
CA VAL A 224 0.85 -11.57 -13.78
C VAL A 224 2.04 -10.73 -13.33
N PHE A 225 1.92 -10.14 -12.14
CA PHE A 225 2.99 -9.36 -11.52
C PHE A 225 3.61 -10.16 -10.38
N LEU A 226 4.90 -10.46 -10.49
CA LEU A 226 5.62 -11.33 -9.55
C LEU A 226 6.87 -10.61 -9.01
N PRO A 227 6.77 -9.92 -7.86
CA PRO A 227 7.90 -9.25 -7.21
C PRO A 227 8.92 -10.24 -6.66
N VAL A 228 9.83 -10.69 -7.51
CA VAL A 228 10.94 -11.59 -7.16
C VAL A 228 12.27 -11.04 -7.67
N ASP A 229 13.32 -11.19 -6.87
CA ASP A 229 14.66 -10.67 -7.19
C ASP A 229 15.35 -11.47 -8.29
N TYR A 230 15.06 -12.76 -8.37
CA TYR A 230 15.64 -13.66 -9.36
C TYR A 230 14.69 -14.79 -9.71
N LEU A 231 14.39 -14.94 -11.00
CA LEU A 231 13.54 -16.00 -11.53
C LEU A 231 14.39 -17.01 -12.32
N TYR A 232 14.32 -18.27 -11.91
CA TYR A 232 15.00 -19.38 -12.58
C TYR A 232 14.03 -20.54 -12.77
N TRP A 233 14.31 -21.37 -13.79
CA TRP A 233 13.44 -22.48 -14.13
C TRP A 233 13.51 -23.57 -13.07
N ASN A 234 12.34 -24.02 -12.60
CA ASN A 234 12.23 -25.13 -11.68
C ASN A 234 10.82 -25.74 -11.76
N GLU A 235 10.68 -26.94 -11.20
CA GLU A 235 9.44 -27.71 -11.18
C GLU A 235 8.26 -26.98 -10.51
N ARG A 236 8.53 -26.10 -9.53
CA ARG A 236 7.48 -25.33 -8.87
C ARG A 236 6.93 -24.24 -9.79
N LEU A 237 7.80 -23.55 -10.52
CA LEU A 237 7.41 -22.55 -11.51
C LEU A 237 6.61 -23.20 -12.64
N HIS A 238 7.09 -24.32 -13.17
CA HIS A 238 6.40 -25.04 -14.24
C HIS A 238 4.99 -25.49 -13.80
N ARG A 239 4.87 -26.19 -12.66
CA ARG A 239 3.55 -26.59 -12.14
C ARG A 239 2.63 -25.41 -11.85
N GLY A 240 3.17 -24.34 -11.25
CA GLY A 240 2.41 -23.13 -10.97
C GLY A 240 1.86 -22.48 -12.24
N LEU A 241 2.65 -22.47 -13.32
CA LEU A 241 2.22 -21.95 -14.60
C LEU A 241 1.12 -22.81 -15.24
N THR A 242 1.24 -24.14 -15.21
CA THR A 242 0.21 -25.05 -15.73
C THR A 242 -1.13 -24.82 -15.03
N VAL A 243 -1.13 -24.84 -13.69
CA VAL A 243 -2.34 -24.60 -12.88
C VAL A 243 -2.95 -23.23 -13.18
N LEU A 244 -2.11 -22.21 -13.33
CA LEU A 244 -2.56 -20.85 -13.61
C LEU A 244 -3.21 -20.74 -14.99
N LYS A 245 -2.56 -21.27 -16.03
CA LYS A 245 -3.09 -21.28 -17.40
C LYS A 245 -4.43 -22.03 -17.50
N GLU A 246 -4.52 -23.19 -16.86
CA GLU A 246 -5.76 -23.98 -16.80
C GLU A 246 -6.89 -23.26 -16.06
N ALA A 247 -6.59 -22.66 -14.89
CA ALA A 247 -7.59 -21.97 -14.08
C ALA A 247 -8.13 -20.71 -14.75
N VAL A 248 -7.29 -20.00 -15.52
CA VAL A 248 -7.70 -18.77 -16.23
C VAL A 248 -8.23 -19.07 -17.64
N GLY A 249 -7.91 -20.24 -18.20
CA GLY A 249 -8.35 -20.65 -19.54
C GLY A 249 -7.59 -19.94 -20.67
N VAL A 250 -6.28 -19.74 -20.49
CA VAL A 250 -5.42 -19.00 -21.43
C VAL A 250 -4.19 -19.82 -21.83
N GLU A 251 -3.79 -19.70 -23.10
CA GLU A 251 -2.64 -20.44 -23.64
C GLU A 251 -1.30 -19.71 -23.44
N GLY A 252 -1.33 -18.42 -23.11
CA GLY A 252 -0.15 -17.58 -22.94
C GLY A 252 -0.43 -16.29 -22.20
N GLY A 253 0.60 -15.46 -22.02
CA GLY A 253 0.50 -14.28 -21.16
C GLY A 253 1.80 -13.51 -21.01
N GLN A 254 1.79 -12.61 -20.04
CA GLN A 254 2.92 -11.81 -19.64
C GLN A 254 3.22 -12.02 -18.16
N LEU A 255 4.50 -12.16 -17.84
CA LEU A 255 5.00 -12.18 -16.47
C LEU A 255 5.92 -10.99 -16.26
N TRP A 256 5.56 -10.11 -15.32
CA TRP A 256 6.34 -8.92 -14.99
C TRP A 256 7.03 -9.13 -13.64
N ILE A 257 8.36 -9.10 -13.62
CA ILE A 257 9.16 -9.34 -12.41
C ILE A 257 10.02 -8.13 -12.04
N THR A 258 10.21 -7.91 -10.74
CA THR A 258 11.05 -6.81 -10.24
C THR A 258 12.53 -7.02 -10.52
N GLY A 259 12.99 -8.27 -10.43
CA GLY A 259 14.39 -8.68 -10.54
C GLY A 259 14.80 -9.12 -11.95
N ARG A 260 15.70 -10.10 -12.00
CA ARG A 260 16.26 -10.66 -13.25
C ARG A 260 15.80 -12.09 -13.49
N ILE A 261 15.82 -12.51 -14.75
CA ILE A 261 15.50 -13.88 -15.17
C ILE A 261 16.77 -14.56 -15.73
N THR A 262 16.91 -15.86 -15.50
CA THR A 262 17.95 -16.68 -16.17
C THR A 262 17.58 -16.98 -17.62
N GLU A 263 18.56 -17.07 -18.51
CA GLU A 263 18.34 -17.43 -19.92
C GLU A 263 17.51 -18.71 -20.10
N ARG A 264 17.79 -19.76 -19.32
CA ARG A 264 16.99 -20.99 -19.34
C ARG A 264 15.52 -20.72 -19.02
N ALA A 265 15.23 -20.01 -17.94
CA ALA A 265 13.85 -19.71 -17.56
C ALA A 265 13.13 -18.88 -18.61
N GLU A 266 13.81 -17.95 -19.26
CA GLU A 266 13.24 -17.13 -20.34
C GLU A 266 12.84 -18.00 -21.54
N GLN A 267 13.72 -18.91 -21.97
CA GLN A 267 13.44 -19.83 -23.07
C GLN A 267 12.27 -20.78 -22.76
N GLU A 268 12.25 -21.36 -21.56
CA GLU A 268 11.21 -22.30 -21.14
C GLU A 268 9.85 -21.60 -20.98
N LEU A 269 9.82 -20.41 -20.37
CA LEU A 269 8.59 -19.61 -20.24
C LEU A 269 8.08 -19.15 -21.62
N LEU A 270 8.96 -18.75 -22.53
CA LEU A 270 8.58 -18.39 -23.89
C LEU A 270 8.01 -19.58 -24.66
N ALA A 271 8.59 -20.77 -24.51
CA ALA A 271 8.06 -22.01 -25.09
C ALA A 271 6.67 -22.36 -24.55
N GLU A 272 6.37 -21.96 -23.30
CA GLU A 272 5.05 -22.05 -22.66
C GLU A 272 4.11 -20.88 -23.01
N GLY A 273 4.49 -20.00 -23.93
CA GLY A 273 3.69 -18.85 -24.37
C GLY A 273 3.68 -17.67 -23.38
N ILE A 274 4.63 -17.62 -22.45
CA ILE A 274 4.78 -16.53 -21.47
C ILE A 274 5.95 -15.61 -21.84
N GLU A 275 5.61 -14.36 -22.16
CA GLU A 275 6.60 -13.30 -22.30
C GLU A 275 7.00 -12.76 -20.92
N VAL A 276 8.29 -12.68 -20.65
CA VAL A 276 8.78 -12.16 -19.36
C VAL A 276 9.36 -10.76 -19.53
N TYR A 277 8.91 -9.85 -18.67
CA TYR A 277 9.44 -8.50 -18.55
C TYR A 277 10.17 -8.36 -17.22
N ASP A 278 11.49 -8.51 -17.27
CA ASP A 278 12.38 -8.32 -16.13
C ASP A 278 12.57 -6.85 -15.75
N ARG A 279 13.12 -6.57 -14.56
CA ARG A 279 13.37 -5.20 -14.07
C ARG A 279 12.14 -4.30 -14.24
N ALA A 280 10.95 -4.85 -13.99
CA ALA A 280 9.67 -4.22 -14.28
C ALA A 280 9.53 -2.85 -13.62
N LEU A 281 10.13 -2.62 -12.45
CA LEU A 281 10.08 -1.33 -11.79
C LEU A 281 10.75 -0.22 -12.62
N TYR A 282 11.85 -0.53 -13.31
CA TYR A 282 12.49 0.41 -14.24
C TYR A 282 11.61 0.63 -15.47
N ARG A 283 10.94 -0.41 -15.98
CA ARG A 283 10.06 -0.28 -17.16
C ARG A 283 8.77 0.50 -16.86
N LEU A 284 8.23 0.32 -15.65
CA LEU A 284 6.97 0.91 -15.22
C LEU A 284 7.15 2.30 -14.58
N TRP A 285 8.30 2.58 -13.96
CA TRP A 285 8.55 3.85 -13.28
C TRP A 285 9.79 4.61 -13.76
N GLY A 286 10.60 4.01 -14.63
CA GLY A 286 11.65 4.75 -15.35
C GLY A 286 11.03 5.77 -16.30
N ASN A 287 11.60 6.97 -16.29
CA ASN A 287 11.41 7.96 -17.35
C ASN A 287 12.18 7.54 -18.60
#